data_AF-Q0BWY1-F1
#
_entry.id   AF-Q0BWY1-F1
#
_cell.length_a   1.000
_cell.length_b   1.000
_cell.length_c   1.000
_cell.angle_alpha   90.00
_cell.angle_beta   90.00
_cell.angle_gamma   90.00
#
_symmetry.space_group_name_H-M   'P 1'
#
loop_
_entity.id
_entity.type
_entity.pdbx_description
1 polymer ?
#
loop_
_entity_poly.entity_id
_entity_poly.type
_entity_poly.pdbx_seq_one_letter_code
_entity_poly.pdbx_strand_id
1 'polypeptide(L)'
;MKPIENVSQFLSAIKGDFNVRQLKDASTGAFFRGSSDGSLDLVPSLYRRANAVDLEREMVRAFINNSSHLVDKEPHNLIEWLFLMQHHGLPTRLLDWSESALIALFFAVESHEDEKSKSKDAVVWVLNPWLLNRASFRSIDILPSSNSSVMRGYEVDPFSDEINRRIKEKNPIAIRTRRNSQRSLNQKGMVTIHGSSQEALNSFCQKRKPKCLSAIPISAPHKRDIFYELIRSGITYEVIYPGLDGLSKAIIQQYLR
;
A
#
# COMPACT_ATOMS: atom_id res chain seq x y z
N MET A 1 5.18 -20.06 5.60
CA MET A 1 5.68 -20.47 4.28
C MET A 1 7.20 -20.42 4.32
N LYS A 2 7.91 -21.30 3.60
CA LYS A 2 9.37 -21.19 3.49
C LYS A 2 9.73 -19.90 2.74
N PRO A 3 10.84 -19.23 3.08
CA PRO A 3 11.33 -18.10 2.29
C PRO A 3 11.56 -18.49 0.84
N ILE A 4 11.26 -17.57 -0.06
CA ILE A 4 11.56 -17.70 -1.48
C ILE A 4 12.96 -17.15 -1.79
N GLU A 5 13.56 -17.68 -2.84
CA GLU A 5 14.96 -17.41 -3.23
C GLU A 5 15.06 -16.84 -4.66
N ASN A 6 13.99 -16.91 -5.46
CA ASN A 6 13.95 -16.41 -6.84
C ASN A 6 12.51 -16.08 -7.30
N VAL A 7 12.36 -15.45 -8.46
CA VAL A 7 11.05 -15.04 -9.02
C VAL A 7 10.17 -16.25 -9.36
N SER A 8 10.74 -17.38 -9.78
CA SER A 8 9.96 -18.59 -10.09
C SER A 8 9.28 -19.18 -8.86
N GLN A 9 9.99 -19.24 -7.73
CA GLN A 9 9.43 -19.64 -6.44
C GLN A 9 8.36 -18.66 -5.97
N PHE A 10 8.56 -17.35 -6.17
CA PHE A 10 7.53 -16.34 -5.90
C PHE A 10 6.25 -16.56 -6.71
N LEU A 11 6.37 -16.75 -8.03
CA LEU A 11 5.24 -17.01 -8.91
C LEU A 11 4.50 -18.29 -8.53
N SER A 12 5.22 -19.30 -8.05
CA SER A 12 4.62 -20.53 -7.52
C SER A 12 3.89 -20.28 -6.21
N ALA A 13 4.46 -19.46 -5.32
CA ALA A 13 3.86 -19.12 -4.03
C ALA A 13 2.53 -18.35 -4.20
N ILE A 14 2.42 -17.42 -5.15
CA ILE A 14 1.20 -16.62 -5.38
C ILE A 14 0.08 -17.38 -6.08
N LYS A 15 0.35 -18.57 -6.64
CA LYS A 15 -0.70 -19.45 -7.21
C LYS A 15 -1.59 -20.10 -6.13
N GLY A 16 -1.24 -19.97 -4.84
CA GLY A 16 -2.07 -20.46 -3.74
C GLY A 16 -3.45 -19.77 -3.67
N ASP A 17 -4.36 -20.33 -2.86
CA ASP A 17 -5.73 -19.84 -2.64
C ASP A 17 -5.76 -18.48 -1.91
N PHE A 18 -5.38 -17.40 -2.59
CA PHE A 18 -5.58 -16.02 -2.14
C PHE A 18 -6.84 -15.39 -2.73
N ASN A 19 -7.46 -16.07 -3.72
CA ASN A 19 -8.70 -15.68 -4.36
C ASN A 19 -9.88 -16.03 -3.46
N VAL A 20 -10.30 -15.06 -2.63
CA VAL A 20 -11.56 -15.16 -1.90
C VAL A 20 -12.48 -14.04 -2.36
N ARG A 21 -12.95 -14.18 -3.60
CA ARG A 21 -14.29 -13.77 -3.98
C ARG A 21 -14.76 -14.73 -5.06
N GLN A 22 -15.92 -15.35 -4.87
CA GLN A 22 -16.58 -16.24 -5.84
C GLN A 22 -17.12 -15.44 -7.04
N LEU A 23 -16.35 -14.51 -7.59
CA LEU A 23 -16.60 -14.03 -8.95
C LEU A 23 -15.93 -15.06 -9.86
N LYS A 24 -16.67 -16.11 -10.17
CA LYS A 24 -16.25 -17.16 -11.11
C LYS A 24 -15.66 -16.47 -12.35
N ASP A 25 -14.45 -16.88 -12.73
CA ASP A 25 -13.72 -16.38 -13.91
C ASP A 25 -13.19 -14.93 -13.85
N ALA A 26 -13.27 -14.23 -12.70
CA ALA A 26 -12.69 -12.89 -12.55
C ALA A 26 -11.21 -12.95 -12.10
N SER A 27 -10.33 -12.20 -12.78
CA SER A 27 -8.93 -12.00 -12.38
C SER A 27 -8.74 -10.97 -11.26
N THR A 28 -9.83 -10.37 -10.76
CA THR A 28 -9.77 -9.39 -9.66
C THR A 28 -9.40 -10.11 -8.37
N GLY A 29 -8.15 -9.94 -7.94
CA GLY A 29 -7.51 -10.77 -6.92
C GLY A 29 -7.06 -10.03 -5.67
N ALA A 30 -6.09 -10.65 -5.00
CA ALA A 30 -5.46 -10.14 -3.79
C ALA A 30 -4.69 -8.82 -4.02
N PHE A 31 -4.50 -8.09 -2.94
CA PHE A 31 -3.61 -6.93 -2.87
C PHE A 31 -2.25 -7.37 -2.35
N PHE A 32 -1.18 -6.85 -2.95
CA PHE A 32 0.19 -7.20 -2.59
C PHE A 32 0.95 -6.00 -2.06
N ARG A 33 1.78 -6.19 -1.03
CA ARG A 33 2.65 -5.13 -0.50
C ARG A 33 4.03 -5.68 -0.21
N GLY A 34 5.04 -5.11 -0.85
CA GLY A 34 6.45 -5.38 -0.55
C GLY A 34 6.90 -4.59 0.68
N SER A 35 7.67 -5.25 1.54
CA SER A 35 8.43 -4.61 2.59
C SER A 35 9.85 -5.16 2.56
N SER A 36 10.84 -4.27 2.55
CA SER A 36 12.26 -4.64 2.59
C SER A 36 12.73 -5.15 3.94
N ASP A 37 11.88 -5.03 4.96
CA ASP A 37 12.06 -5.55 6.31
C ASP A 37 10.75 -6.27 6.75
N GLY A 38 10.84 -7.58 6.90
CA GLY A 38 9.73 -8.46 7.28
C GLY A 38 9.38 -8.44 8.76
N SER A 39 10.21 -7.78 9.60
CA SER A 39 9.92 -7.60 11.03
C SER A 39 8.98 -6.43 11.31
N LEU A 40 8.77 -5.54 10.32
CA LEU A 40 7.95 -4.34 10.49
C LEU A 40 6.45 -4.66 10.44
N ASP A 41 5.74 -4.16 11.44
CA ASP A 41 4.28 -4.20 11.47
C ASP A 41 3.65 -3.29 10.40
N LEU A 42 2.48 -3.72 9.92
CA LEU A 42 1.66 -2.98 8.97
C LEU A 42 0.86 -1.87 9.67
N VAL A 43 1.59 -0.87 10.18
CA VAL A 43 1.06 0.35 10.79
C VAL A 43 1.34 1.54 9.86
N PRO A 44 0.31 2.34 9.50
CA PRO A 44 0.50 3.58 8.73
C PRO A 44 1.53 4.50 9.36
N SER A 45 2.27 5.25 8.54
CA SER A 45 3.35 6.11 9.04
C SER A 45 2.86 7.19 10.02
N LEU A 46 1.62 7.67 9.84
CA LEU A 46 0.97 8.61 10.76
C LEU A 46 0.76 8.02 12.16
N TYR A 47 0.35 6.76 12.29
CA TYR A 47 0.05 6.11 13.58
C TYR A 47 1.29 5.70 14.37
N ARG A 48 2.47 5.98 13.83
CA ARG A 48 3.74 5.91 14.56
C ARG A 48 4.03 7.22 15.34
N ARG A 49 3.13 8.20 15.28
CA ARG A 49 3.26 9.53 15.90
C ARG A 49 2.15 9.75 16.93
N ALA A 50 2.47 10.52 17.98
CA ALA A 50 1.46 11.02 18.91
C ALA A 50 0.50 12.00 18.21
N ASN A 51 -0.75 12.08 18.68
CA ASN A 51 -1.79 13.00 18.17
C ASN A 51 -2.04 12.88 16.65
N ALA A 52 -1.89 11.66 16.11
CA ALA A 52 -2.00 11.35 14.69
C ALA A 52 -3.16 12.01 13.95
N VAL A 53 -4.39 11.94 14.49
CA VAL A 53 -5.58 12.44 13.80
C VAL A 53 -5.59 13.96 13.69
N ASP A 54 -5.23 14.67 14.76
CA ASP A 54 -5.13 16.14 14.74
C ASP A 54 -4.00 16.58 13.80
N LEU A 55 -2.86 15.87 13.81
CA LEU A 55 -1.74 16.13 12.90
C LEU A 55 -2.15 15.94 11.43
N GLU A 56 -2.86 14.86 11.11
CA GLU A 56 -3.36 14.63 9.74
C GLU A 56 -4.27 15.75 9.28
N ARG A 57 -5.17 16.23 10.15
CA ARG A 57 -6.07 17.35 9.81
C ARG A 57 -5.28 18.60 9.43
N GLU A 58 -4.31 19.00 10.25
CA GLU A 58 -3.51 20.19 9.99
C GLU A 58 -2.59 20.02 8.77
N MET A 59 -2.03 18.82 8.56
CA MET A 59 -1.25 18.52 7.36
C MET A 59 -2.12 18.54 6.10
N VAL A 60 -3.35 18.03 6.15
CA VAL A 60 -4.31 18.11 5.03
C VAL A 60 -4.63 19.57 4.71
N ARG A 61 -4.97 20.38 5.73
CA ARG A 61 -5.21 21.82 5.57
C ARG A 61 -4.04 22.52 4.87
N ALA A 62 -2.83 22.31 5.40
CA ALA A 62 -1.62 22.90 4.85
C ALA A 62 -1.34 22.42 3.44
N PHE A 63 -1.51 21.12 3.16
CA PHE A 63 -1.27 20.56 1.84
C PHE A 63 -2.25 21.14 0.81
N ILE A 64 -3.55 21.18 1.10
CA ILE A 64 -4.56 21.74 0.19
C ILE A 64 -4.26 23.23 -0.09
N ASN A 65 -4.02 24.03 0.96
CA ASN A 65 -3.78 25.47 0.82
C ASN A 65 -2.52 25.80 0.00
N ASN A 66 -1.50 24.93 0.02
CA ASN A 66 -0.22 25.18 -0.64
C ASN A 66 -0.03 24.44 -1.97
N SER A 67 -0.95 23.54 -2.35
CA SER A 67 -0.77 22.66 -3.52
C SER A 67 -1.53 23.08 -4.78
N SER A 68 -2.36 24.13 -4.73
CA SER A 68 -3.23 24.54 -5.83
C SER A 68 -2.52 24.76 -7.18
N HIS A 69 -1.27 25.24 -7.16
CA HIS A 69 -0.44 25.45 -8.36
C HIS A 69 0.43 24.24 -8.76
N LEU A 70 0.45 23.20 -7.92
CA LEU A 70 1.27 21.99 -8.09
C LEU A 70 0.45 20.79 -8.57
N VAL A 71 -0.87 20.90 -8.57
CA VAL A 71 -1.79 19.81 -8.85
C VAL A 71 -2.52 20.09 -10.16
N ASP A 72 -2.29 19.24 -11.17
CA ASP A 72 -2.95 19.38 -12.49
C ASP A 72 -4.47 19.24 -12.40
N LYS A 73 -4.94 18.34 -11.52
CA LYS A 73 -6.35 18.08 -11.30
C LYS A 73 -6.63 17.85 -9.82
N GLU A 74 -7.47 18.71 -9.27
CA GLU A 74 -7.82 18.67 -7.85
C GLU A 74 -8.53 17.35 -7.48
N PRO A 75 -8.08 16.67 -6.41
CA PRO A 75 -8.78 15.54 -5.81
C PRO A 75 -10.22 15.86 -5.40
N HIS A 76 -11.14 14.92 -5.58
CA HIS A 76 -12.57 15.17 -5.38
C HIS A 76 -13.04 15.05 -3.92
N ASN A 77 -12.27 14.37 -3.08
CA ASN A 77 -12.62 14.06 -1.69
C ASN A 77 -11.36 13.89 -0.85
N LEU A 78 -11.53 13.86 0.48
CA LEU A 78 -10.43 13.74 1.43
C LEU A 78 -9.58 12.49 1.20
N ILE A 79 -10.18 11.36 0.81
CA ILE A 79 -9.46 10.11 0.61
C ILE A 79 -8.49 10.22 -0.57
N GLU A 80 -8.89 10.88 -1.66
CA GLU A 80 -8.02 11.16 -2.80
C GLU A 80 -6.92 12.15 -2.43
N TRP A 81 -7.20 13.14 -1.57
CA TRP A 81 -6.17 14.01 -1.00
C TRP A 81 -5.14 13.24 -0.18
N LEU A 82 -5.57 12.35 0.72
CA LEU A 82 -4.66 11.52 1.52
C LEU A 82 -3.78 10.62 0.64
N PHE A 83 -4.34 10.08 -0.45
CA PHE A 83 -3.59 9.27 -1.41
C PHE A 83 -2.50 10.10 -2.12
N LEU A 84 -2.84 11.31 -2.57
CA LEU A 84 -1.88 12.23 -3.18
C LEU A 84 -0.78 12.63 -2.19
N MET A 85 -1.15 13.01 -0.97
CA MET A 85 -0.22 13.34 0.11
C MET A 85 0.79 12.19 0.35
N GLN A 86 0.30 10.96 0.44
CA GLN A 86 1.16 9.79 0.65
C GLN A 86 2.15 9.55 -0.50
N HIS A 87 1.73 9.75 -1.75
CA HIS A 87 2.65 9.65 -2.88
C HIS A 87 3.81 10.65 -2.81
N HIS A 88 3.57 11.81 -2.22
CA HIS A 88 4.58 12.85 -2.00
C HIS A 88 5.22 12.76 -0.60
N GLY A 89 5.07 11.63 0.09
CA GLY A 89 5.80 11.32 1.31
C GLY A 89 5.22 11.89 2.60
N LEU A 90 4.05 12.55 2.55
CA LEU A 90 3.38 12.99 3.77
C LEU A 90 2.82 11.78 4.53
N PRO A 91 2.96 11.74 5.86
CA PRO A 91 2.43 10.64 6.64
C PRO A 91 0.90 10.70 6.70
N THR A 92 0.25 9.58 6.40
CA THR A 92 -1.21 9.43 6.43
C THR A 92 -1.61 8.14 7.15
N ARG A 93 -2.91 7.96 7.40
CA ARG A 93 -3.49 6.71 7.93
C ARG A 93 -3.69 5.59 6.88
N LEU A 94 -3.12 5.75 5.70
CA LEU A 94 -3.21 4.80 4.60
C LEU A 94 -2.00 3.85 4.58
N LEU A 95 -2.18 2.67 3.97
CA LEU A 95 -1.08 1.80 3.54
C LEU A 95 -1.22 1.54 2.04
N ASP A 96 -0.10 1.62 1.33
CA ASP A 96 -0.04 1.31 -0.10
C ASP A 96 -0.02 -0.20 -0.36
N TRP A 97 -0.74 -0.59 -1.39
CA TRP A 97 -0.78 -1.93 -1.95
C TRP A 97 -0.72 -1.85 -3.48
N SER A 98 -0.42 -2.97 -4.12
CA SER A 98 -0.46 -3.12 -5.57
C SER A 98 -1.36 -4.29 -5.95
N GLU A 99 -2.09 -4.17 -7.06
CA GLU A 99 -2.73 -5.34 -7.69
C GLU A 99 -1.72 -6.22 -8.45
N SER A 100 -0.46 -5.80 -8.58
CA SER A 100 0.60 -6.58 -9.22
C SER A 100 1.54 -7.20 -8.19
N ALA A 101 1.55 -8.53 -8.14
CA ALA A 101 2.46 -9.29 -7.28
C ALA A 101 3.94 -8.98 -7.58
N LEU A 102 4.32 -8.85 -8.86
CA LEU A 102 5.71 -8.55 -9.25
C LEU A 102 6.15 -7.13 -8.89
N ILE A 103 5.22 -6.17 -8.88
CA ILE A 103 5.51 -4.81 -8.43
C ILE A 103 5.71 -4.79 -6.90
N ALA A 104 4.88 -5.53 -6.16
CA ALA A 104 5.09 -5.69 -4.73
C ALA A 104 6.41 -6.40 -4.42
N LEU A 105 6.80 -7.41 -5.21
CA LEU A 105 8.10 -8.05 -5.09
C LEU A 105 9.23 -7.05 -5.33
N PHE A 106 9.13 -6.20 -6.37
CA PHE A 106 10.07 -5.12 -6.64
C PHE A 106 10.26 -4.21 -5.42
N PHE A 107 9.17 -3.72 -4.80
CA PHE A 107 9.26 -2.89 -3.59
C PHE A 107 9.87 -3.62 -2.39
N ALA A 108 9.76 -4.95 -2.31
CA ALA A 108 10.39 -5.73 -1.25
C ALA A 108 11.93 -5.81 -1.40
N VAL A 109 12.45 -5.66 -2.62
CA VAL A 109 13.87 -5.90 -2.92
C VAL A 109 14.62 -4.73 -3.53
N GLU A 110 13.95 -3.63 -3.94
CA GLU A 110 14.62 -2.48 -4.58
C GLU A 110 15.71 -1.86 -3.69
N SER A 111 15.55 -1.91 -2.36
CA SER A 111 16.52 -1.39 -1.40
C SER A 111 17.63 -2.39 -1.03
N HIS A 112 17.89 -3.41 -1.84
CA HIS A 112 18.89 -4.45 -1.56
C HIS A 112 20.33 -3.95 -1.30
N GLU A 113 20.63 -2.71 -1.70
CA GLU A 113 21.94 -2.05 -1.46
C GLU A 113 21.94 -1.12 -0.24
N ASP A 114 20.78 -0.81 0.35
CA ASP A 114 20.69 0.00 1.57
C ASP A 114 21.22 -0.81 2.77
N GLU A 115 22.28 -0.33 3.41
CA GLU A 115 22.91 -0.93 4.59
C GLU A 115 21.91 -1.31 5.69
N LYS A 116 20.85 -0.52 5.89
CA LYS A 116 19.84 -0.81 6.92
C LYS A 116 18.92 -1.96 6.57
N SER A 117 18.79 -2.28 5.27
CA SER A 117 17.82 -3.27 4.77
C SER A 117 18.46 -4.47 4.08
N LYS A 118 19.71 -4.38 3.65
CA LYS A 118 20.46 -5.43 2.96
C LYS A 118 20.56 -6.72 3.78
N SER A 119 20.72 -6.60 5.09
CA SER A 119 20.84 -7.73 6.03
C SER A 119 19.51 -8.23 6.57
N LYS A 120 18.40 -7.59 6.20
CA LYS A 120 17.07 -7.93 6.71
C LYS A 120 16.28 -8.73 5.68
N ASP A 121 15.63 -9.78 6.17
CA ASP A 121 14.66 -10.53 5.38
C ASP A 121 13.53 -9.60 4.95
N ALA A 122 13.14 -9.72 3.69
CA ALA A 122 12.04 -8.98 3.12
C ALA A 122 10.76 -9.83 3.15
N VAL A 123 9.62 -9.21 2.84
CA VAL A 123 8.33 -9.92 2.78
C VAL A 123 7.44 -9.29 1.72
N VAL A 124 6.70 -10.14 1.02
CA VAL A 124 5.51 -9.72 0.27
C VAL A 124 4.28 -10.15 1.05
N TRP A 125 3.52 -9.16 1.52
CA TRP A 125 2.20 -9.37 2.12
C TRP A 125 1.15 -9.59 1.04
N VAL A 126 0.25 -10.53 1.27
CA VAL A 126 -0.86 -10.88 0.37
C VAL A 126 -2.16 -10.71 1.14
N LEU A 127 -2.89 -9.66 0.81
CA LEU A 127 -4.14 -9.26 1.44
C LEU A 127 -5.33 -9.68 0.58
N ASN A 128 -6.30 -10.35 1.19
CA ASN A 128 -7.62 -10.49 0.62
C ASN A 128 -8.49 -9.29 1.05
N PRO A 129 -8.78 -8.34 0.14
CA PRO A 129 -9.47 -7.10 0.52
C PRO A 129 -10.94 -7.31 0.89
N TRP A 130 -11.60 -8.35 0.36
CA TRP A 130 -13.00 -8.66 0.70
C TRP A 130 -13.14 -9.27 2.08
N LEU A 131 -12.26 -10.21 2.44
CA LEU A 131 -12.22 -10.75 3.78
C LEU A 131 -11.86 -9.70 4.82
N LEU A 132 -10.95 -8.77 4.50
CA LEU A 132 -10.67 -7.62 5.35
C LEU A 132 -11.94 -6.79 5.55
N ASN A 133 -12.59 -6.37 4.47
CA ASN A 133 -13.76 -5.50 4.55
C ASN A 133 -14.92 -6.16 5.31
N ARG A 134 -15.19 -7.45 5.07
CA ARG A 134 -16.20 -8.24 5.80
C ARG A 134 -15.89 -8.34 7.30
N ALA A 135 -14.62 -8.43 7.65
CA ALA A 135 -14.22 -8.54 9.05
C ALA A 135 -14.15 -7.19 9.78
N SER A 136 -14.14 -6.09 9.02
CA SER A 136 -14.24 -4.72 9.53
C SER A 136 -15.69 -4.25 9.63
N PHE A 137 -16.53 -4.65 8.66
CA PHE A 137 -17.95 -4.36 8.58
C PHE A 137 -18.71 -5.65 8.26
N ARG A 138 -19.54 -6.12 9.20
CA ARG A 138 -20.26 -7.41 9.06
C ARG A 138 -21.15 -7.50 7.81
N SER A 139 -21.53 -6.38 7.20
CA SER A 139 -22.44 -6.29 6.07
C SER A 139 -21.80 -5.82 4.75
N ILE A 140 -20.48 -5.56 4.71
CA ILE A 140 -19.81 -5.09 3.49
C ILE A 140 -19.08 -6.26 2.83
N ASP A 141 -19.60 -6.68 1.68
CA ASP A 141 -18.91 -7.61 0.78
C ASP A 141 -18.41 -6.90 -0.49
N ILE A 142 -18.24 -5.58 -0.45
CA ILE A 142 -17.75 -4.78 -1.57
C ILE A 142 -16.34 -4.24 -1.31
N LEU A 143 -15.68 -3.85 -2.39
CA LEU A 143 -14.46 -3.05 -2.35
C LEU A 143 -14.85 -1.62 -2.73
N PRO A 144 -15.14 -0.75 -1.74
CA PRO A 144 -15.70 0.57 -1.99
C PRO A 144 -14.69 1.48 -2.70
N SER A 145 -15.21 2.36 -3.55
CA SER A 145 -14.44 3.47 -4.12
C SER A 145 -14.29 4.63 -3.12
N SER A 146 -13.37 5.56 -3.40
CA SER A 146 -13.14 6.79 -2.61
C SER A 146 -14.39 7.64 -2.37
N ASN A 147 -15.39 7.58 -3.24
CA ASN A 147 -16.65 8.31 -3.12
C ASN A 147 -17.81 7.49 -2.49
N SER A 148 -17.54 6.29 -1.99
CA SER A 148 -18.55 5.46 -1.35
C SER A 148 -19.05 6.10 -0.04
N SER A 149 -20.33 5.94 0.27
CA SER A 149 -20.93 6.39 1.53
C SER A 149 -20.23 5.83 2.78
N VAL A 150 -19.57 4.68 2.66
CA VAL A 150 -18.75 4.06 3.71
C VAL A 150 -17.59 4.97 4.12
N MET A 151 -17.05 5.79 3.21
CA MET A 151 -15.92 6.67 3.49
C MET A 151 -16.25 7.78 4.48
N ARG A 152 -17.53 8.17 4.62
CA ARG A 152 -17.95 9.19 5.60
C ARG A 152 -17.59 8.85 7.04
N GLY A 153 -17.46 7.56 7.35
CA GLY A 153 -17.03 7.11 8.67
C GLY A 153 -15.52 7.22 8.90
N TYR A 154 -14.74 7.29 7.82
CA TYR A 154 -13.29 7.47 7.84
C TYR A 154 -12.88 8.94 7.73
N GLU A 155 -13.71 9.78 7.13
CA GLU A 155 -13.40 11.20 6.90
C GLU A 155 -13.39 12.03 8.18
N VAL A 156 -12.48 13.01 8.23
CA VAL A 156 -12.45 14.08 9.23
C VAL A 156 -12.41 15.36 8.42
N ASP A 157 -13.45 16.19 8.55
CA ASP A 157 -13.52 17.44 7.79
C ASP A 157 -12.33 18.33 8.16
N PRO A 158 -11.41 18.60 7.21
CA PRO A 158 -10.30 19.47 7.49
C PRO A 158 -10.75 20.91 7.64
N PHE A 159 -11.88 21.39 7.13
CA PHE A 159 -12.23 22.82 7.18
C PHE A 159 -13.29 23.18 8.22
N SER A 160 -13.83 22.19 8.91
CA SER A 160 -14.77 22.44 10.00
C SER A 160 -14.09 23.13 11.20
N ASP A 161 -14.75 24.16 11.72
CA ASP A 161 -14.45 24.77 13.02
C ASP A 161 -14.96 23.92 14.19
N GLU A 162 -15.82 22.92 13.92
CA GLU A 162 -16.33 22.02 14.95
C GLU A 162 -15.26 21.03 15.42
N ILE A 163 -15.26 20.76 16.72
CA ILE A 163 -14.37 19.80 17.40
C ILE A 163 -14.79 18.35 17.13
N ASN A 164 -15.49 18.04 16.03
CA ASN A 164 -15.75 16.64 15.68
C ASN A 164 -14.47 16.00 15.08
N ARG A 165 -13.46 15.86 15.94
CA ARG A 165 -12.06 15.47 15.67
C ARG A 165 -11.89 13.98 15.39
N ARG A 166 -12.96 13.20 15.39
CA ARG A 166 -12.86 11.73 15.54
C ARG A 166 -13.27 11.01 14.28
N ILE A 167 -12.36 10.17 13.81
CA ILE A 167 -12.66 9.11 12.84
C ILE A 167 -13.69 8.18 13.50
N LYS A 168 -14.89 8.10 12.91
CA LYS A 168 -16.01 7.32 13.47
C LYS A 168 -15.73 5.82 13.41
N GLU A 169 -15.14 5.39 12.30
CA GLU A 169 -14.82 4.00 12.09
C GLU A 169 -13.54 3.60 12.81
N LYS A 170 -13.55 2.42 13.41
CA LYS A 170 -12.40 1.91 14.18
C LYS A 170 -11.47 1.05 13.33
N ASN A 171 -12.04 0.19 12.49
CA ASN A 171 -11.31 -0.89 11.83
C ASN A 171 -10.75 -0.46 10.48
N PRO A 172 -9.65 -1.07 10.00
CA PRO A 172 -9.12 -0.79 8.67
C PRO A 172 -9.97 -1.41 7.56
N ILE A 173 -10.02 -0.79 6.38
CA ILE A 173 -10.63 -1.40 5.18
C ILE A 173 -9.75 -1.20 3.95
N ALA A 174 -9.89 -2.12 3.00
CA ALA A 174 -9.39 -1.96 1.64
C ALA A 174 -10.37 -1.12 0.82
N ILE A 175 -9.83 -0.24 -0.01
CA ILE A 175 -10.61 0.63 -0.89
C ILE A 175 -9.98 0.67 -2.29
N ARG A 176 -10.80 0.97 -3.30
CA ARG A 176 -10.33 1.33 -4.65
C ARG A 176 -10.19 2.83 -4.76
N THR A 177 -8.99 3.31 -5.00
CA THR A 177 -8.72 4.72 -5.29
C THR A 177 -8.76 4.96 -6.80
N ARG A 178 -9.04 6.21 -7.20
CA ARG A 178 -8.84 6.63 -8.58
C ARG A 178 -7.34 6.69 -8.86
N ARG A 179 -6.92 6.08 -9.97
CA ARG A 179 -5.54 6.18 -10.45
C ARG A 179 -5.39 7.43 -11.31
N ASN A 180 -5.23 8.57 -10.65
CA ASN A 180 -5.18 9.90 -11.26
C ASN A 180 -3.75 10.38 -11.59
N SER A 181 -2.73 9.55 -11.35
CA SER A 181 -1.35 9.82 -11.76
C SER A 181 -0.78 8.64 -12.56
N GLN A 182 0.18 8.93 -13.45
CA GLN A 182 0.91 7.89 -14.17
C GLN A 182 1.60 6.92 -13.20
N ARG A 183 2.11 7.43 -12.07
CA ARG A 183 2.76 6.63 -11.03
C ARG A 183 1.78 5.60 -10.45
N SER A 184 0.57 6.02 -10.08
CA SER A 184 -0.46 5.12 -9.55
C SER A 184 -0.92 4.07 -10.57
N LEU A 185 -0.97 4.43 -11.86
CA LEU A 185 -1.29 3.51 -12.94
C LEU A 185 -0.20 2.45 -13.09
N ASN A 186 1.06 2.86 -13.20
CA ASN A 186 2.20 1.97 -13.38
C ASN A 186 2.36 1.01 -12.19
N GLN A 187 2.20 1.52 -10.97
CA GLN A 187 2.32 0.73 -9.74
C GLN A 187 1.09 -0.15 -9.48
N LYS A 188 0.02 -0.03 -10.28
CA LYS A 188 -1.29 -0.63 -10.03
C LYS A 188 -1.76 -0.39 -8.58
N GLY A 189 -1.56 0.84 -8.11
CA GLY A 189 -1.75 1.23 -6.72
C GLY A 189 -3.17 1.01 -6.21
N MET A 190 -3.27 0.52 -4.98
CA MET A 190 -4.46 0.33 -4.15
C MET A 190 -4.11 0.75 -2.73
N VAL A 191 -5.10 0.99 -1.87
CA VAL A 191 -4.83 1.34 -0.48
C VAL A 191 -5.75 0.63 0.50
N THR A 192 -5.25 0.45 1.71
CA THR A 192 -6.10 0.27 2.89
C THR A 192 -6.07 1.54 3.73
N ILE A 193 -7.21 1.95 4.26
CA ILE A 193 -7.32 3.06 5.21
C ILE A 193 -7.56 2.50 6.61
N HIS A 194 -6.79 2.96 7.59
CA HIS A 194 -7.10 2.67 8.99
C HIS A 194 -8.16 3.64 9.52
N GLY A 195 -9.04 3.10 10.37
CA GLY A 195 -9.93 3.90 11.21
C GLY A 195 -9.19 4.42 12.44
N SER A 196 -9.91 4.82 13.49
CA SER A 196 -9.33 5.33 14.75
C SER A 196 -8.44 4.33 15.50
N SER A 197 -8.48 3.03 15.19
CA SER A 197 -7.58 2.04 15.80
C SER A 197 -6.16 2.15 15.22
N GLN A 198 -5.17 2.23 16.11
CA GLN A 198 -3.74 2.15 15.76
C GLN A 198 -3.21 0.70 15.74
N GLU A 199 -4.08 -0.29 15.90
CA GLU A 199 -3.71 -1.70 15.77
C GLU A 199 -3.13 -1.98 14.38
N ALA A 200 -1.97 -2.65 14.33
CA ALA A 200 -1.34 -3.08 13.09
C ALA A 200 -2.27 -4.00 12.27
N LEU A 201 -2.31 -3.81 10.95
CA LEU A 201 -3.19 -4.57 10.07
C LEU A 201 -2.91 -6.09 10.11
N ASN A 202 -1.64 -6.48 10.24
CA ASN A 202 -1.25 -7.89 10.39
C ASN A 202 -1.81 -8.49 11.69
N SER A 203 -1.73 -7.78 12.81
CA SER A 203 -2.34 -8.19 14.09
C SER A 203 -3.87 -8.26 13.99
N PHE A 204 -4.49 -7.27 13.35
CA PHE A 204 -5.93 -7.24 13.11
C PHE A 204 -6.41 -8.47 12.32
N CYS A 205 -5.74 -8.81 11.21
CA CYS A 205 -6.09 -9.96 10.37
C CYS A 205 -5.78 -11.31 11.03
N GLN A 206 -4.75 -11.40 11.89
CA GLN A 206 -4.40 -12.64 12.59
C GLN A 206 -5.49 -13.09 13.58
N LYS A 207 -6.20 -12.14 14.21
CA LYS A 207 -7.27 -12.41 15.19
C LYS A 207 -8.59 -12.87 14.57
N ARG A 208 -8.70 -12.91 13.24
CA ARG A 208 -9.97 -13.13 12.51
C ARG A 208 -9.92 -14.42 11.68
N LYS A 209 -11.09 -15.04 11.52
CA LYS A 209 -11.29 -16.22 10.67
C LYS A 209 -12.43 -15.97 9.67
N PRO A 210 -12.25 -16.30 8.37
CA PRO A 210 -10.99 -16.71 7.74
C PRO A 210 -9.94 -15.59 7.78
N LYS A 211 -8.65 -15.95 7.71
CA LYS A 211 -7.55 -14.97 7.73
C LYS A 211 -7.59 -14.13 6.46
N CYS A 212 -7.53 -12.79 6.61
CA CYS A 212 -7.48 -11.87 5.48
C CYS A 212 -6.07 -11.59 4.95
N LEU A 213 -5.01 -12.03 5.63
CA LEU A 213 -3.64 -11.66 5.29
C LEU A 213 -2.71 -12.87 5.37
N SER A 214 -1.82 -12.98 4.38
CA SER A 214 -0.74 -13.95 4.31
C SER A 214 0.59 -13.25 4.02
N ALA A 215 1.70 -13.96 4.26
CA ALA A 215 3.06 -13.46 4.07
C ALA A 215 3.90 -14.44 3.25
N ILE A 216 4.62 -13.92 2.26
CA ILE A 216 5.63 -14.63 1.48
C ILE A 216 7.00 -14.05 1.85
N PRO A 217 7.75 -14.72 2.75
CA PRO A 217 9.06 -14.23 3.19
C PRO A 217 10.11 -14.38 2.09
N ILE A 218 11.09 -13.48 2.08
CA ILE A 218 12.24 -13.47 1.16
C ILE A 218 13.49 -13.35 2.03
N SER A 219 14.40 -14.31 1.92
CA SER A 219 15.64 -14.24 2.70
C SER A 219 16.58 -13.17 2.15
N ALA A 220 17.23 -12.44 3.07
CA ALA A 220 18.08 -11.29 2.75
C ALA A 220 19.14 -11.56 1.65
N PRO A 221 19.84 -12.71 1.62
CA PRO A 221 20.86 -13.00 0.60
C PRO A 221 20.34 -13.00 -0.83
N HIS A 222 19.04 -13.28 -1.04
CA HIS A 222 18.45 -13.42 -2.37
C HIS A 222 17.82 -12.13 -2.91
N LYS A 223 17.74 -11.05 -2.11
CA LYS A 223 17.10 -9.79 -2.52
C LYS A 223 17.75 -9.22 -3.79
N ARG A 224 19.08 -9.23 -3.87
CA ARG A 224 19.83 -8.74 -5.05
C ARG A 224 19.49 -9.54 -6.30
N ASP A 225 19.55 -10.87 -6.23
CA ASP A 225 19.31 -11.72 -7.39
C ASP A 225 17.87 -11.61 -7.90
N ILE A 226 16.90 -11.60 -6.98
CA ILE A 226 15.49 -11.37 -7.30
C ILE A 226 15.28 -10.01 -7.97
N PHE A 227 15.92 -8.95 -7.44
CA PHE A 227 15.84 -7.62 -8.03
C PHE A 227 16.33 -7.65 -9.49
N TYR A 228 17.47 -8.27 -9.78
CA TYR A 228 17.98 -8.34 -11.15
C TYR A 228 17.16 -9.27 -12.06
N GLU A 229 16.52 -10.32 -11.53
CA GLU A 229 15.54 -11.11 -12.29
C GLU A 229 14.33 -10.26 -12.72
N LEU A 230 13.85 -9.39 -11.83
CA LEU A 230 12.76 -8.45 -12.13
C LEU A 230 13.16 -7.42 -13.19
N ILE A 231 14.34 -6.82 -13.08
CA ILE A 231 14.88 -5.88 -14.08
C ILE A 231 14.94 -6.55 -15.46
N ARG A 232 15.51 -7.77 -15.55
CA ARG A 232 15.58 -8.54 -16.80
C ARG A 232 14.21 -8.94 -17.36
N SER A 233 13.19 -8.98 -16.50
CA SER A 233 11.80 -9.25 -16.87
C SER A 233 11.01 -7.99 -17.21
N GLY A 234 11.64 -6.81 -17.24
CA GLY A 234 11.00 -5.54 -17.59
C GLY A 234 10.31 -4.81 -16.44
N ILE A 235 10.53 -5.23 -15.18
CA ILE A 235 10.06 -4.50 -14.00
C ILE A 235 11.18 -3.58 -13.53
N THR A 236 11.27 -2.40 -14.15
CA THR A 236 12.39 -1.45 -14.02
C THR A 236 12.00 -0.15 -13.33
N TYR A 237 12.99 0.66 -12.90
CA TYR A 237 12.75 1.91 -12.18
C TYR A 237 11.92 2.90 -12.99
N GLU A 238 12.17 3.04 -14.29
CA GLU A 238 11.44 3.93 -15.20
C GLU A 238 10.01 3.48 -15.47
N VAL A 239 9.73 2.18 -15.38
CA VAL A 239 8.36 1.65 -15.42
C VAL A 239 7.65 1.97 -14.11
N ILE A 240 8.28 1.74 -12.96
CA ILE A 240 7.63 1.91 -11.64
C ILE A 240 7.51 3.39 -11.20
N TYR A 241 8.48 4.22 -11.56
CA TYR A 241 8.57 5.64 -11.22
C TYR A 241 8.65 6.48 -12.50
N PRO A 242 7.54 7.06 -12.97
CA PRO A 242 7.56 7.85 -14.20
C PRO A 242 8.35 9.16 -14.01
N GLY A 243 8.91 9.67 -15.10
CA GLY A 243 9.66 10.93 -15.13
C GLY A 243 11.17 10.77 -14.99
N LEU A 244 11.87 11.89 -14.85
CA LEU A 244 13.34 11.93 -14.84
C LEU A 244 13.95 11.21 -13.64
N ASP A 245 13.26 11.18 -12.50
CA ASP A 245 13.76 10.50 -11.29
C ASP A 245 13.88 8.98 -11.51
N GLY A 246 12.87 8.35 -12.10
CA GLY A 246 12.91 6.92 -12.41
C GLY A 246 13.88 6.59 -13.53
N LEU A 247 13.93 7.41 -14.58
CA LEU A 247 14.92 7.26 -15.66
C LEU A 247 16.35 7.36 -15.12
N SER A 248 16.64 8.34 -14.26
CA SER A 248 17.97 8.51 -13.67
C SER A 248 18.38 7.31 -12.83
N LYS A 249 17.46 6.79 -12.00
CA LYS A 249 17.69 5.56 -11.23
C LYS A 249 17.96 4.35 -12.13
N ALA A 250 17.22 4.22 -13.23
CA ALA A 250 17.40 3.15 -14.20
C ALA A 250 18.80 3.20 -14.85
N ILE A 251 19.22 4.38 -15.30
CA ILE A 251 20.56 4.59 -15.91
C ILE A 251 21.65 4.29 -14.88
N ILE A 252 21.55 4.81 -13.65
CA ILE A 252 22.50 4.50 -12.57
C ILE A 252 22.62 2.99 -12.37
N GLN A 253 21.48 2.30 -12.22
CA GLN A 253 21.44 0.86 -12.05
C GLN A 253 22.07 0.11 -13.24
N GLN A 254 21.87 0.59 -14.47
CA GLN A 254 22.41 -0.02 -15.68
C GLN A 254 23.94 0.06 -15.76
N TYR A 255 24.54 1.18 -15.33
CA TYR A 255 25.96 1.49 -15.59
C TYR A 255 26.87 1.46 -14.35
N LEU A 256 26.35 1.61 -13.12
CA LEU A 256 27.14 1.79 -11.90
C LEU A 256 27.01 0.62 -10.89
N ARG A 257 27.05 -0.62 -11.39
CA ARG A 257 26.88 -1.86 -10.60
C ARG A 257 27.66 -1.95 -9.28
#